data_AF-A0A914JP18-F1
#
_entry.id   AF-A0A914JP18-F1
#
_cell.length_a   1.000
_cell.length_b   1.000
_cell.length_c   1.000
_cell.angle_alpha   90.00
_cell.angle_beta   90.00
_cell.angle_gamma   90.00
#
_symmetry.space_group_name_H-M   'P 1'
#
loop_
_entity.id
_entity.type
_entity.pdbx_description
1 polymer ?
#
loop_
_entity_poly.entity_id
_entity_poly.type
_entity_poly.pdbx_seq_one_letter_code
_entity_poly.pdbx_strand_id
1 'polypeptide(L)' 'MYSAFLTELNEDSTLEGNHIFSVWSLGDDILTNSGIVYARPTALVPNSSCYKIYTKLTHMETKELTVRDQYRMVVYHTCL' A
#
# COMPACT_ATOMS: atom_id res chain seq x y z
N MET A 1 -16.52 -10.80 -18.21
CA MET A 1 -16.44 -9.34 -18.39
C MET A 1 -15.73 -8.79 -17.17
N TYR A 2 -14.40 -8.78 -17.22
CA TYR A 2 -13.58 -8.08 -16.22
C TYR A 2 -13.85 -6.59 -16.44
N SER A 3 -14.14 -5.82 -15.39
CA SER A 3 -14.66 -4.45 -15.55
C SER A 3 -13.63 -3.59 -16.27
N ALA A 4 -13.98 -3.06 -17.45
CA ALA A 4 -13.08 -2.25 -18.27
C ALA A 4 -12.42 -1.11 -17.48
N PHE A 5 -13.16 -0.49 -16.56
CA PHE A 5 -12.66 0.53 -15.64
C PHE A 5 -11.46 0.06 -14.79
N LEU A 6 -11.54 -1.14 -14.18
CA LEU A 6 -10.42 -1.66 -13.38
C LEU A 6 -9.23 -2.06 -14.26
N THR A 7 -9.47 -2.50 -15.50
CA THR A 7 -8.36 -2.76 -16.44
C THR A 7 -7.64 -1.45 -16.76
N GLU A 8 -8.39 -0.43 -17.14
CA GLU A 8 -7.88 0.88 -17.52
C GLU A 8 -7.12 1.54 -16.36
N LEU A 9 -7.66 1.48 -15.14
CA LEU A 9 -6.99 1.97 -13.93
C LEU A 9 -5.68 1.22 -13.62
N ASN A 10 -5.63 -0.09 -13.87
CA ASN A 10 -4.40 -0.88 -13.66
C ASN A 10 -3.34 -0.64 -14.75
N GLU A 11 -3.76 -0.21 -15.93
CA GLU A 11 -2.88 0.12 -17.06
C GLU A 11 -2.42 1.59 -17.06
N ASP A 12 -3.11 2.44 -16.28
CA ASP A 12 -2.73 3.84 -16.11
C ASP A 12 -1.38 3.97 -15.37
N SER A 13 -0.45 4.68 -16.01
CA SER A 13 0.87 4.97 -15.46
C SER A 13 0.98 6.39 -14.92
N THR A 14 -0.11 7.16 -14.95
CA THR A 14 -0.20 8.50 -14.40
C THR A 14 0.06 8.45 -12.90
N LEU A 15 0.99 9.29 -12.44
CA LEU A 15 1.29 9.43 -11.02
C LEU A 15 0.27 10.37 -10.39
N GLU A 16 -0.48 9.89 -9.39
CA GLU A 16 -1.40 10.74 -8.61
C GLU A 16 -0.67 11.81 -7.78
N GLY A 17 0.64 11.63 -7.54
CA GLY A 17 1.47 12.61 -6.86
C GLY A 17 2.96 12.38 -7.09
N ASN A 18 3.78 13.37 -6.73
CA ASN A 18 5.23 13.30 -6.89
C ASN A 18 5.88 12.22 -6.02
N HIS A 19 5.22 11.84 -4.92
CA HIS A 19 5.67 10.82 -3.99
C HIS A 19 4.48 9.93 -3.58
N ILE A 20 4.55 8.65 -3.92
CA ILE A 20 3.49 7.67 -3.64
C ILE A 20 4.07 6.63 -2.67
N PHE A 21 3.34 6.34 -1.59
CA PHE A 21 3.78 5.40 -0.56
C PHE A 21 2.71 4.33 -0.35
N SER A 22 3.12 3.06 -0.39
CA SER A 22 2.24 1.93 -0.09
C SER A 22 2.62 1.28 1.23
N VAL A 23 1.66 1.15 2.15
CA VAL A 23 1.92 0.63 3.50
C VAL A 23 0.84 -0.37 3.87
N TRP A 24 1.24 -1.57 4.29
CA TRP A 24 0.32 -2.62 4.74
C TRP A 24 0.96 -3.58 5.73
N SER A 25 0.16 -4.47 6.30
CA SER A 25 0.61 -5.51 7.21
C SER A 25 0.22 -6.90 6.71
N LEU A 26 1.10 -7.88 6.89
CA LEU A 26 0.79 -9.30 6.68
C LEU A 26 -0.04 -9.88 7.83
N GLY A 27 -0.05 -9.21 8.99
CA GLY A 27 -0.87 -9.52 10.15
C GLY A 27 -2.23 -8.83 10.15
N ASP A 28 -2.62 -8.22 9.02
CA ASP A 28 -3.89 -7.54 8.85
C ASP A 28 -5.05 -8.56 9.00
N ASP A 29 -5.98 -8.23 9.88
CA ASP A 29 -7.13 -9.04 10.27
C ASP A 29 -8.35 -8.85 9.37
N ILE A 30 -8.34 -7.83 8.49
CA ILE A 30 -9.37 -7.53 7.50
C ILE A 30 -8.92 -7.96 6.11
N LEU A 31 -7.69 -7.60 5.71
CA LEU A 31 -7.05 -8.00 4.47
C LEU A 31 -6.49 -9.42 4.59
N THR A 32 -7.42 -10.38 4.60
CA THR A 32 -7.13 -11.82 4.66
C THR A 32 -6.22 -12.29 3.51
N ASN A 33 -5.66 -13.50 3.63
CA ASN A 33 -4.67 -14.05 2.68
C ASN A 33 -3.43 -13.15 2.51
N SER A 34 -3.04 -12.44 3.59
CA SER A 34 -1.93 -11.49 3.61
C SER A 34 -2.06 -10.38 2.54
N GLY A 35 -3.28 -10.06 2.12
CA GLY A 35 -3.56 -9.09 1.07
C GLY A 35 -3.04 -9.50 -0.32
N ILE A 36 -2.96 -10.80 -0.62
CA ILE A 36 -2.47 -11.30 -1.93
C ILE A 36 -3.65 -11.80 -2.77
N VAL A 37 -3.74 -11.31 -4.00
CA VAL A 37 -4.68 -11.79 -5.03
C VAL A 37 -3.92 -11.97 -6.35
N TYR A 38 -4.05 -13.14 -6.99
CA TYR A 38 -3.30 -13.50 -8.22
C TYR A 38 -1.78 -13.26 -8.12
N ALA A 39 -1.18 -13.65 -6.99
CA ALA A 39 0.24 -13.45 -6.67
C ALA A 39 0.69 -11.97 -6.62
N ARG A 40 -0.24 -11.02 -6.49
CA ARG A 40 0.03 -9.59 -6.36
C ARG A 40 -0.49 -9.04 -5.03
N PRO A 41 0.28 -8.19 -4.33
CA PRO A 41 -0.22 -7.47 -3.16
C PRO A 41 -1.30 -6.47 -3.58
N THR A 42 -2.46 -6.50 -2.90
CA THR A 42 -3.61 -5.63 -3.21
C THR A 42 -3.43 -4.21 -2.69
N ALA A 43 -2.63 -4.03 -1.64
CA ALA A 43 -2.34 -2.73 -1.04
C ALA A 43 -1.16 -1.99 -1.71
N LEU A 44 -0.52 -2.61 -2.72
CA LEU A 44 0.55 -1.96 -3.48
C LEU A 44 -0.06 -1.12 -4.60
N VAL A 45 0.00 0.19 -4.43
CA VAL A 45 -0.33 1.15 -5.49
C VAL A 45 0.77 1.09 -6.56
N PRO A 46 0.42 0.93 -7.85
CA PRO A 46 1.38 1.01 -8.95
C PRO A 46 2.23 2.29 -8.87
N ASN A 47 3.50 2.20 -9.29
CA ASN A 47 4.45 3.31 -9.29
C ASN A 47 4.73 3.96 -7.91
N SER A 48 4.47 3.25 -6.81
CA SER A 48 4.87 3.70 -5.47
C SER A 48 6.37 3.97 -5.39
N SER A 49 6.74 5.15 -4.90
CA SER A 49 8.13 5.57 -4.67
C SER A 49 8.82 4.69 -3.64
N CYS A 50 8.09 4.25 -2.61
CA CYS A 50 8.52 3.15 -1.75
C CYS A 50 7.32 2.47 -1.08
N TYR A 51 7.58 1.29 -0.52
CA TYR A 51 6.58 0.55 0.25
C TYR A 51 7.15 0.03 1.57
N LYS A 52 6.27 -0.14 2.56
CA LYS A 52 6.61 -0.71 3.87
C LYS A 52 5.62 -1.80 4.25
N ILE A 53 6.15 -2.96 4.62
CA ILE A 53 5.37 -4.15 4.97
C ILE A 53 5.63 -4.48 6.44
N TYR A 54 4.59 -4.40 7.27
CA TYR A 54 4.63 -4.89 8.63
C TYR A 54 4.23 -6.37 8.70
N THR A 55 4.66 -7.08 9.74
CA THR A 55 4.41 -8.52 9.86
C THR A 55 3.37 -8.89 10.91
N LYS A 56 3.05 -7.98 11.84
CA LYS A 56 2.29 -8.31 13.07
C LYS A 56 1.21 -7.31 13.45
N LEU A 57 0.98 -6.26 12.66
CA LEU A 57 -0.02 -5.24 12.98
C LEU A 57 -1.37 -5.65 12.41
N THR A 58 -2.43 -5.50 13.19
CA THR A 58 -3.82 -5.54 12.70
C THR A 58 -4.08 -4.39 11.73
N HIS A 59 -5.23 -4.41 11.06
CA HIS A 59 -5.62 -3.38 10.10
C HIS A 59 -5.54 -1.96 10.71
N MET A 60 -6.10 -1.79 11.92
CA MET A 60 -6.12 -0.50 12.60
C MET A 60 -4.76 -0.13 13.18
N GLU A 61 -4.03 -1.09 13.75
CA GLU A 61 -2.68 -0.83 14.28
C GLU A 61 -1.70 -0.41 13.19
N THR A 62 -1.88 -0.86 11.94
CA THR A 62 -1.08 -0.44 10.79
C THR A 62 -1.16 1.07 10.58
N LYS A 63 -2.29 1.70 10.93
CA LYS A 63 -2.47 3.16 10.92
C LYS A 63 -2.03 3.80 12.25
N GLU A 64 -2.44 3.23 13.37
CA GLU A 64 -2.33 3.89 14.68
C GLU A 64 -0.93 3.82 15.29
N LEU A 65 -0.21 2.72 15.07
CA LEU A 65 1.09 2.47 15.70
C LEU A 65 2.30 2.85 14.83
N THR A 66 2.05 3.34 13.62
CA THR A 66 3.09 3.63 12.61
C THR A 66 3.28 5.12 12.34
N VAL A 67 2.77 5.99 13.23
CA VAL A 67 2.81 7.45 13.06
C VAL A 67 4.21 7.99 12.77
N ARG A 68 5.24 7.39 13.35
CA ARG A 68 6.65 7.77 13.12
C ARG A 68 7.07 7.52 11.67
N ASP A 69 6.66 6.40 11.10
CA ASP A 69 6.96 6.05 9.71
C ASP A 69 6.17 6.95 8.76
N GLN A 70 4.90 7.20 9.04
CA GLN A 70 4.06 8.14 8.29
C GLN A 70 4.66 9.55 8.29
N TYR A 71 5.12 10.04 9.44
CA TYR A 71 5.79 11.34 9.53
C TYR A 71 7.03 11.41 8.63
N ARG A 72 7.83 10.33 8.59
CA ARG A 72 9.03 10.28 7.73
C ARG A 72 8.67 10.26 6.24
N MET A 73 7.62 9.55 5.86
CA MET A 73 7.12 9.54 4.49
C MET A 73 6.64 10.93 4.05
N VAL A 74 5.95 11.66 4.93
CA VAL A 74 5.44 13.01 4.62
C VAL A 74 6.55 14.06 4.57
N VAL A 75 7.46 14.06 5.56
CA VAL A 75 8.45 15.15 5.71
C VAL A 75 9.72 14.92 4.93
N TYR A 76 10.18 13.67 4.85
CA TYR A 76 11.46 13.32 4.24
C TYR A 76 11.30 12.49 2.96
N HIS A 77 10.07 12.15 2.59
CA HIS A 77 9.77 11.31 1.42
C HIS A 77 10.54 9.97 1.41
N THR A 78 10.63 9.32 2.58
CA THR A 78 11.35 8.05 2.78
C THR A 78 10.56 7.03 3.59
N CYS A 79 10.81 5.73 3.34
CA CYS A 79 10.20 4.60 4.05
C CYS A 79 11.10 3.97 5.15
N LEU A 80 12.33 4.46 5.33
CA LEU A 80 13.34 3.93 6.27
C LEU A 80 13.29 4.59 7.66
#